data_AF-A0A8B8A973-F1
#
_entry.id   AF-A0A8B8A973-F1
#
_cell.length_a   1.000
_cell.length_b   1.000
_cell.length_c   1.000
_cell.angle_alpha   90.00
_cell.angle_beta   90.00
_cell.angle_gamma   90.00
#
_symmetry.space_group_name_H-M   'P 1'
#
loop_
_entity.id
_entity.type
_entity.pdbx_description
1 polymer ?
#
loop_
_entity_poly.entity_id
_entity_poly.type
_entity_poly.pdbx_seq_one_letter_code
_entity_poly.pdbx_strand_id
1 'polypeptide(L)'
;MAAYHCCVPLCTNDSRYDERKQLSFHRFPCDNKLKKEWIAKIRRDIGQNFQITNNTLVCSAHFGDGDIKRTLAGKRKLVAGAVPSKFAWTKTPARRIGPQRRSVVKIEGSNSSENLLSPPSETNACLHVPNATYDHDYFVPQQSESAQLESAQTEVRRLEEENAALREARFGLERFNKDPNMINFYTGFKNYETLKAVYSALTPTASTMIRWTQVQRQGADLEKVKKTTFSSEVHPISLIDEFFLFLCRVRQGFPEQDLAVRFGVSQASVSRILITWSNYLYAMLGILPIWPSRSVVNENMPECFRNTYPTTRVILDCTEIKVQTPSSKVLNSQVYSNYKSHTTFKSLVGITPSGTVSFVSSLYTGGISDKEITARSGIIHLLEANDDVMADKGFLISDLLQAKNAGLVIPPFLGSKGKFSKKEVATTHEITRLRIHVERAIRRVKEYHIFDGVIPLNLAPSINQIWTVCVILTNFRGPLF
;
A
#
# COMPACT_ATOMS: atom_id res chain seq x y z
N MET A 1 20.62 -28.77 46.97
CA MET A 1 20.28 -27.34 46.81
C MET A 1 19.34 -27.21 45.62
N ALA A 2 18.28 -26.40 45.73
CA ALA A 2 17.39 -26.16 44.59
C ALA A 2 18.15 -25.41 43.48
N ALA A 3 18.11 -25.93 42.26
CA ALA A 3 18.71 -25.31 41.08
C ALA A 3 17.70 -24.33 40.45
N TYR A 4 18.13 -23.10 40.19
CA TYR A 4 17.32 -22.04 39.62
C TYR A 4 17.94 -21.55 38.31
N HIS A 5 17.12 -21.44 37.28
CA HIS A 5 17.52 -20.94 35.96
C HIS A 5 16.78 -19.64 35.64
N CYS A 6 17.48 -18.69 35.01
CA CYS A 6 16.88 -17.42 34.60
C CYS A 6 15.97 -17.61 33.37
N CYS A 7 14.73 -17.14 33.44
CA CYS A 7 13.78 -17.24 32.32
C CYS A 7 13.96 -16.15 31.26
N VAL A 8 14.86 -15.19 31.44
CA VAL A 8 15.06 -14.09 30.49
C VAL A 8 15.71 -14.61 29.21
N PRO A 9 15.16 -14.33 28.01
CA PRO A 9 15.78 -14.71 26.74
C PRO A 9 17.24 -14.28 26.66
N LEU A 10 18.09 -15.15 26.10
CA LEU A 10 19.53 -14.92 25.94
C LEU A 10 20.31 -14.76 27.27
N CYS A 11 19.69 -15.07 28.42
CA CYS A 11 20.37 -15.15 29.69
C CYS A 11 20.72 -16.62 30.00
N THR A 12 21.98 -16.90 30.24
CA THR A 12 22.50 -18.24 30.57
C THR A 12 22.74 -18.43 32.08
N ASN A 13 22.34 -17.45 32.90
CA ASN A 13 22.57 -17.48 34.34
C ASN A 13 21.76 -18.60 35.02
N ASP A 14 22.47 -19.45 35.77
CA ASP A 14 21.93 -20.60 36.48
C ASP A 14 22.63 -20.72 37.85
N SER A 15 21.85 -21.00 38.89
CA SER A 15 22.37 -21.04 40.27
C SER A 15 23.33 -22.20 40.52
N ARG A 16 23.41 -23.20 39.63
CA ARG A 16 24.36 -24.32 39.72
C ARG A 16 25.79 -23.90 39.39
N TYR A 17 25.95 -22.86 38.56
CA TYR A 17 27.26 -22.42 38.04
C TYR A 17 27.70 -21.07 38.61
N ASP A 18 26.96 -20.52 39.59
CA ASP A 18 27.32 -19.31 40.32
C ASP A 18 28.10 -19.65 41.60
N GLU A 19 29.34 -20.11 41.43
CA GLU A 19 30.23 -20.52 42.54
C GLU A 19 30.43 -19.40 43.58
N ARG A 20 30.38 -18.14 43.13
CA ARG A 20 30.57 -16.94 43.97
C ARG A 20 29.27 -16.44 44.62
N LYS A 21 28.12 -17.08 44.38
CA LYS A 21 26.78 -16.70 44.86
C LYS A 21 26.48 -15.20 44.66
N GLN A 22 26.90 -14.65 43.53
CA GLN A 22 26.73 -13.23 43.21
C GLN A 22 25.36 -12.91 42.62
N LEU A 23 24.54 -13.93 42.32
CA LEU A 23 23.21 -13.78 41.76
C LEU A 23 22.13 -14.17 42.77
N SER A 24 21.04 -13.39 42.77
CA SER A 24 19.78 -13.78 43.42
C SER A 24 18.70 -13.99 42.37
N PHE A 25 17.82 -14.96 42.60
CA PHE A 25 16.74 -15.31 41.68
C PHE A 25 15.39 -14.88 42.28
N HIS A 26 14.60 -14.16 41.49
CA HIS A 26 13.38 -13.51 41.94
C HIS A 26 12.17 -14.02 41.16
N ARG A 27 11.09 -14.34 41.89
CA ARG A 27 9.80 -14.75 41.32
C ARG A 27 9.06 -13.54 40.76
N PHE A 28 8.16 -13.81 39.82
CA PHE A 28 7.24 -12.79 39.34
C PHE A 28 6.36 -12.24 40.48
N PRO A 29 6.10 -10.93 40.50
CA PRO A 29 5.21 -10.31 41.48
C PRO A 29 3.78 -10.89 41.44
N CYS A 30 3.11 -10.90 42.59
CA CYS A 30 1.69 -11.24 42.69
C CYS A 30 0.78 -10.13 42.12
N ASP A 31 1.26 -8.88 42.11
CA ASP A 31 0.53 -7.77 41.48
C ASP A 31 0.47 -7.96 39.96
N ASN A 32 -0.76 -8.06 39.43
CA ASN A 32 -1.02 -8.26 38.01
C ASN A 32 -0.46 -7.14 37.14
N LYS A 33 -0.41 -5.89 37.62
CA LYS A 33 0.13 -4.76 36.85
C LYS A 33 1.64 -4.89 36.71
N LEU A 34 2.35 -5.07 37.83
CA LEU A 34 3.80 -5.24 37.84
C LEU A 34 4.24 -6.54 37.14
N LYS A 35 3.46 -7.63 37.26
CA LYS A 35 3.69 -8.89 36.55
C LYS A 35 3.62 -8.70 35.03
N LYS A 36 2.60 -7.99 34.51
CA LYS A 36 2.50 -7.65 33.08
C LYS A 36 3.68 -6.82 32.61
N GLU A 37 4.15 -5.89 33.45
CA GLU A 37 5.33 -5.08 33.13
C GLU A 37 6.61 -5.92 33.03
N TRP A 38 6.82 -6.86 33.95
CA TRP A 38 7.96 -7.79 33.87
C TRP A 38 7.94 -8.62 32.59
N ILE A 39 6.77 -9.16 32.21
CA ILE A 39 6.58 -9.94 30.98
C ILE A 39 6.95 -9.12 29.75
N ALA A 40 6.46 -7.87 29.68
CA ALA A 40 6.77 -6.95 28.59
C ALA A 40 8.27 -6.63 28.52
N LYS A 41 8.93 -6.45 29.66
CA LYS A 41 10.37 -6.13 29.73
C LYS A 41 11.26 -7.28 29.28
N ILE A 42 10.94 -8.51 29.68
CA ILE A 42 11.71 -9.70 29.29
C ILE A 42 11.41 -10.16 27.86
N ARG A 43 10.42 -9.56 27.18
CA ARG A 43 10.02 -9.88 25.79
C ARG A 43 9.69 -11.37 25.59
N ARG A 44 8.91 -11.95 26.50
CA ARG A 44 8.33 -13.29 26.31
C ARG A 44 6.81 -13.19 26.28
N ASP A 45 6.19 -13.81 25.29
CA ASP A 45 4.74 -13.93 25.21
C ASP A 45 4.26 -15.14 26.00
N ILE A 46 3.24 -14.95 26.86
CA ILE A 46 2.60 -16.08 27.54
C ILE A 46 1.71 -16.78 26.51
N GLY A 47 2.02 -18.04 26.23
CA GLY A 47 1.32 -18.84 25.23
C GLY A 47 1.62 -20.32 25.40
N GLN A 48 1.37 -21.11 24.35
CA GLN A 48 1.57 -22.56 24.39
C GLN A 48 3.02 -22.97 24.69
N ASN A 49 4.00 -22.14 24.29
CA ASN A 49 5.43 -22.42 24.43
C ASN A 49 6.09 -21.78 25.68
N PHE A 50 5.37 -20.94 26.44
CA PHE A 50 5.90 -20.31 27.64
C PHE A 50 4.77 -19.96 28.63
N GLN A 51 4.81 -20.60 29.79
CA GLN A 51 3.87 -20.32 30.88
C GLN A 51 4.66 -19.94 32.15
N ILE A 52 4.17 -18.94 32.87
CA ILE A 52 4.77 -18.51 34.13
C ILE A 52 4.29 -19.44 35.22
N THR A 53 5.20 -20.29 35.70
CA THR A 53 4.99 -21.18 36.83
C THR A 53 5.75 -20.66 38.05
N ASN A 54 5.61 -21.35 39.18
CA ASN A 54 6.36 -21.04 40.41
C ASN A 54 7.88 -21.17 40.26
N ASN A 55 8.35 -21.82 39.20
CA ASN A 55 9.77 -22.04 38.90
C ASN A 55 10.32 -21.05 37.86
N THR A 56 9.48 -20.16 37.32
CA THR A 56 9.89 -19.13 36.38
C THR A 56 10.50 -17.94 37.13
N LEU A 57 11.82 -17.79 37.05
CA LEU A 57 12.60 -16.84 37.86
C LEU A 57 13.41 -15.88 37.00
N VAL A 58 13.60 -14.65 37.46
CA VAL A 58 14.49 -13.66 36.85
C VAL A 58 15.69 -13.43 37.77
N CYS A 59 16.91 -13.52 37.25
CA CYS A 59 18.13 -13.27 38.04
C CYS A 59 18.39 -11.77 38.26
N SER A 60 19.13 -11.46 39.33
CA SER A 60 19.44 -10.09 39.76
C SER A 60 20.22 -9.26 38.72
N ALA A 61 20.90 -9.90 37.77
CA ALA A 61 21.66 -9.20 36.72
C ALA A 61 20.78 -8.32 35.82
N HIS A 62 19.46 -8.58 35.77
CA HIS A 62 18.51 -7.80 34.98
C HIS A 62 17.98 -6.55 35.69
N PHE A 63 18.39 -6.31 36.93
CA PHE A 63 17.93 -5.18 37.74
C PHE A 63 19.04 -4.15 37.98
N GLY A 64 18.66 -2.90 38.21
CA GLY A 64 19.58 -1.84 38.63
C GLY A 64 20.14 -2.11 40.02
N ASP A 65 21.31 -1.55 40.33
CA ASP A 65 21.93 -1.73 41.65
C ASP A 65 21.11 -1.08 42.78
N GLY A 66 20.27 -0.09 42.44
CA GLY A 66 19.27 0.51 43.35
C GLY A 66 17.96 -0.30 43.50
N ASP A 67 17.72 -1.32 42.66
CA ASP A 67 16.49 -2.11 42.68
C ASP A 67 16.56 -3.30 43.66
N ILE A 68 17.74 -3.58 44.22
CA ILE A 68 18.00 -4.72 45.10
C ILE A 68 18.48 -4.23 46.47
N LYS A 69 17.72 -4.54 47.51
CA LYS A 69 18.09 -4.28 48.91
C LYS A 69 18.54 -5.55 49.63
N ARG A 70 19.52 -5.42 50.53
CA ARG A 70 19.93 -6.49 51.45
C ARG A 70 19.10 -6.39 52.73
N THR A 71 18.50 -7.50 53.16
CA THR A 71 17.83 -7.56 54.46
C THR A 71 18.86 -7.72 55.59
N LEU A 72 18.44 -7.48 56.83
CA LEU A 72 19.28 -7.68 58.03
C LEU A 72 19.82 -9.13 58.13
N ALA A 73 19.11 -10.10 57.56
CA ALA A 73 19.54 -11.50 57.45
C ALA A 73 20.43 -11.80 56.21
N GLY A 74 20.98 -10.78 55.55
CA GLY A 74 21.88 -10.91 54.39
C GLY A 74 21.20 -11.29 53.07
N LYS A 75 19.88 -11.47 53.03
CA LYS A 75 19.14 -11.89 51.81
C LYS A 75 18.93 -10.70 50.87
N ARG A 76 19.25 -10.88 49.59
CA ARG A 76 18.97 -9.90 48.53
C ARG A 76 17.51 -9.99 48.09
N LYS A 77 16.76 -8.90 48.25
CA LYS A 77 15.33 -8.80 47.89
C LYS A 77 15.12 -7.59 46.99
N LEU A 78 14.21 -7.71 46.03
CA LEU A 78 13.82 -6.59 45.19
C LEU A 78 13.05 -5.52 45.99
N VAL A 79 13.28 -4.26 45.64
CA VAL A 79 12.47 -3.13 46.10
C VAL A 79 11.05 -3.26 45.55
N ALA A 80 10.04 -2.80 46.29
CA ALA A 80 8.66 -2.85 45.85
C ALA A 80 8.49 -1.99 44.57
N GLY A 81 7.86 -2.57 43.54
CA GLY A 81 7.72 -1.90 42.24
C GLY A 81 8.94 -2.00 41.31
N ALA A 82 10.03 -2.66 41.72
CA ALA A 82 11.20 -2.83 40.85
C ALA A 82 10.85 -3.65 39.60
N VAL A 83 11.40 -3.22 38.45
CA VAL A 83 11.21 -3.88 37.16
C VAL A 83 12.54 -4.18 36.50
N PRO A 84 12.71 -5.35 35.87
CA PRO A 84 13.96 -5.67 35.19
C PRO A 84 14.15 -4.74 33.98
N SER A 85 15.34 -4.17 33.86
CA SER A 85 15.68 -3.08 32.94
C SER A 85 16.97 -3.31 32.17
N LYS A 86 17.85 -4.20 32.64
CA LYS A 86 19.15 -4.52 32.02
C LYS A 86 19.03 -5.75 31.12
N PHE A 87 19.03 -5.54 29.81
CA PHE A 87 18.99 -6.61 28.81
C PHE A 87 20.00 -6.40 27.67
N ALA A 88 20.29 -7.45 26.90
CA ALA A 88 21.14 -7.35 25.71
C ALA A 88 20.54 -6.39 24.66
N TRP A 89 19.21 -6.37 24.53
CA TRP A 89 18.47 -5.51 23.59
C TRP A 89 18.18 -4.08 24.07
N THR A 90 18.65 -3.70 25.26
CA THR A 90 18.55 -2.32 25.78
C THR A 90 19.81 -1.50 25.56
N LYS A 91 20.87 -2.07 24.96
CA LYS A 91 22.07 -1.30 24.58
C LYS A 91 21.82 -0.60 23.23
N THR A 92 21.63 0.72 23.24
CA THR A 92 21.64 1.55 22.02
C THR A 92 23.07 1.66 21.45
N PRO A 93 23.28 1.59 20.13
CA PRO A 93 24.57 1.94 19.53
C PRO A 93 24.79 3.46 19.63
N ALA A 94 26.04 3.89 19.82
CA ALA A 94 26.43 5.29 19.84
C ALA A 94 26.09 6.00 18.50
N ARG A 95 25.64 7.26 18.58
CA ARG A 95 25.31 8.16 17.46
C ARG A 95 26.44 8.18 16.42
N ARG A 96 26.14 7.86 15.16
CA ARG A 96 26.99 8.20 14.00
C ARG A 96 26.92 9.71 13.74
N ILE A 97 28.08 10.36 13.66
CA ILE A 97 28.23 11.74 13.17
C ILE A 97 28.07 11.71 11.65
N GLY A 98 27.20 12.54 11.09
CA GLY A 98 26.96 12.64 9.64
C GLY A 98 28.12 13.33 8.90
N PRO A 99 28.32 13.05 7.60
CA PRO A 99 29.43 13.62 6.84
C PRO A 99 29.21 15.11 6.54
N GLN A 100 30.28 15.91 6.64
CA GLN A 100 30.27 17.33 6.30
C GLN A 100 30.07 17.58 4.80
N ARG A 101 29.31 18.63 4.47
CA ARG A 101 29.07 19.14 3.11
C ARG A 101 30.39 19.60 2.47
N ARG A 102 30.67 19.12 1.24
CA ARG A 102 31.69 19.72 0.37
C ARG A 102 31.20 21.05 -0.20
N SER A 103 32.07 22.06 -0.13
CA SER A 103 31.90 23.39 -0.74
C SER A 103 32.09 23.33 -2.26
N VAL A 104 31.24 24.05 -2.99
CA VAL A 104 31.29 24.21 -4.45
C VAL A 104 32.31 25.31 -4.79
N VAL A 105 33.27 24.99 -5.65
CA VAL A 105 34.23 25.95 -6.21
C VAL A 105 33.56 26.72 -7.35
N LYS A 106 33.62 28.06 -7.28
CA LYS A 106 33.23 28.99 -8.36
C LYS A 106 34.32 29.03 -9.44
N ILE A 107 33.92 29.02 -10.70
CA ILE A 107 34.78 29.42 -11.84
C ILE A 107 34.06 30.58 -12.56
N GLU A 108 34.62 31.78 -12.43
CA GLU A 108 34.47 32.92 -13.36
C GLU A 108 35.49 32.67 -14.50
N GLY A 109 35.35 33.03 -15.78
CA GLY A 109 34.43 33.85 -16.57
C GLY A 109 35.27 34.35 -17.76
N SER A 110 34.74 34.39 -18.99
CA SER A 110 35.27 35.28 -20.05
C SER A 110 34.28 35.46 -21.19
N ASN A 111 33.98 36.73 -21.45
CA ASN A 111 33.10 37.32 -22.45
C ASN A 111 33.50 37.02 -23.91
N SER A 112 32.52 37.03 -24.82
CA SER A 112 32.49 38.01 -25.92
C SER A 112 31.22 37.87 -26.77
N SER A 113 30.72 39.04 -27.18
CA SER A 113 29.38 39.33 -27.67
C SER A 113 29.14 39.02 -29.15
N GLU A 114 27.84 39.01 -29.47
CA GLU A 114 27.20 38.93 -30.78
C GLU A 114 27.71 39.94 -31.82
N ASN A 115 27.67 39.55 -33.10
CA ASN A 115 27.26 40.45 -34.17
C ASN A 115 26.68 39.67 -35.37
N LEU A 116 25.46 40.05 -35.72
CA LEU A 116 24.70 39.68 -36.91
C LEU A 116 25.26 40.41 -38.15
N LEU A 117 25.17 39.79 -39.34
CA LEU A 117 24.76 40.42 -40.60
C LEU A 117 24.78 39.40 -41.76
N SER A 118 23.66 39.31 -42.48
CA SER A 118 23.51 38.72 -43.81
C SER A 118 23.59 39.82 -44.88
N PRO A 119 23.37 39.52 -46.18
CA PRO A 119 24.30 39.08 -47.22
C PRO A 119 24.56 40.20 -48.27
N PRO A 120 25.25 39.91 -49.39
CA PRO A 120 24.80 40.55 -50.63
C PRO A 120 24.75 39.62 -51.85
N SER A 121 23.89 40.07 -52.75
CA SER A 121 23.43 39.44 -53.99
C SER A 121 24.39 39.58 -55.17
N GLU A 122 24.20 38.64 -56.09
CA GLU A 122 24.48 38.59 -57.53
C GLU A 122 25.07 39.82 -58.24
N THR A 123 26.14 39.58 -59.02
CA THR A 123 26.35 40.23 -60.33
C THR A 123 27.06 39.28 -61.30
N ASN A 124 26.56 39.30 -62.54
CA ASN A 124 26.95 38.50 -63.71
C ASN A 124 28.40 38.72 -64.15
N ALA A 125 29.07 37.64 -64.60
CA ALA A 125 29.85 37.64 -65.84
C ALA A 125 30.26 36.21 -66.24
N CYS A 126 29.78 35.78 -67.40
CA CYS A 126 30.14 34.52 -68.05
C CYS A 126 31.45 34.70 -68.83
N LEU A 127 32.49 33.90 -68.54
CA LEU A 127 33.66 33.74 -69.40
C LEU A 127 34.11 32.28 -69.41
N HIS A 128 33.74 31.60 -70.50
CA HIS A 128 34.45 30.55 -71.24
C HIS A 128 35.64 29.85 -70.53
N VAL A 129 35.45 28.58 -70.19
CA VAL A 129 36.54 27.62 -69.96
C VAL A 129 36.48 26.56 -71.07
N PRO A 130 37.60 26.26 -71.77
CA PRO A 130 37.59 25.28 -72.86
C PRO A 130 37.59 23.84 -72.33
N ASN A 131 36.84 22.99 -73.04
CA ASN A 131 36.81 21.55 -72.94
C ASN A 131 38.22 20.92 -72.90
N ALA A 132 38.49 20.16 -71.83
CA ALA A 132 39.45 19.07 -71.84
C ALA A 132 38.80 17.86 -71.14
N THR A 133 38.19 17.04 -71.99
CA THR A 133 37.92 15.61 -71.86
C THR A 133 38.60 14.90 -70.68
N TYR A 134 37.81 14.52 -69.67
CA TYR A 134 37.93 13.23 -68.99
C TYR A 134 36.52 12.77 -68.66
N ASP A 135 36.02 11.91 -69.55
CA ASP A 135 34.74 11.22 -69.44
C ASP A 135 34.88 10.16 -68.35
N HIS A 136 34.62 10.56 -67.10
CA HIS A 136 34.32 9.59 -66.04
C HIS A 136 32.81 9.34 -66.11
N ASP A 137 32.49 8.34 -66.92
CA ASP A 137 31.19 7.71 -67.05
C ASP A 137 30.79 7.12 -65.68
N TYR A 138 30.23 7.96 -64.80
CA TYR A 138 29.51 7.49 -63.61
C TYR A 138 28.13 7.00 -64.05
N PHE A 139 28.12 5.91 -64.80
CA PHE A 139 26.90 5.12 -64.96
C PHE A 139 26.62 4.44 -63.62
N VAL A 140 25.99 5.17 -62.69
CA VAL A 140 25.27 4.56 -61.57
C VAL A 140 24.06 3.90 -62.21
N PRO A 141 23.93 2.56 -62.22
CA PRO A 141 22.71 1.94 -62.71
C PRO A 141 21.57 2.50 -61.86
N GLN A 142 20.70 3.31 -62.45
CA GLN A 142 19.42 3.63 -61.83
C GLN A 142 18.70 2.29 -61.71
N GLN A 143 18.72 1.70 -60.52
CA GLN A 143 17.79 0.63 -60.18
C GLN A 143 16.41 1.12 -60.60
N SER A 144 15.68 0.30 -61.38
CA SER A 144 14.33 0.65 -61.80
C SER A 144 13.53 1.06 -60.56
N GLU A 145 12.63 2.04 -60.70
CA GLU A 145 11.76 2.47 -59.59
C GLU A 145 11.07 1.26 -58.92
N SER A 146 10.77 0.22 -59.71
CA SER A 146 10.26 -1.06 -59.20
C SER A 146 11.23 -1.80 -58.26
N ALA A 147 12.52 -1.85 -58.57
CA ALA A 147 13.53 -2.51 -57.74
C ALA A 147 13.84 -1.70 -56.47
N GLN A 148 13.82 -0.36 -56.56
CA GLN A 148 13.94 0.51 -55.39
C GLN A 148 12.72 0.38 -54.46
N LEU A 149 11.51 0.31 -55.04
CA LEU A 149 10.28 0.11 -54.29
C LEU A 149 10.26 -1.25 -53.59
N GLU A 150 10.68 -2.32 -54.26
CA GLU A 150 10.75 -3.67 -53.68
C GLU A 150 11.81 -3.75 -52.57
N SER A 151 12.97 -3.12 -52.75
CA SER A 151 14.01 -3.01 -51.72
C SER A 151 13.52 -2.23 -50.49
N ALA A 152 12.85 -1.10 -50.71
CA ALA A 152 12.28 -0.30 -49.63
C ALA A 152 11.17 -1.05 -48.88
N GLN A 153 10.28 -1.77 -49.59
CA GLN A 153 9.24 -2.61 -48.98
C GLN A 153 9.83 -3.75 -48.14
N THR A 154 10.91 -4.36 -48.63
CA THR A 154 11.63 -5.42 -47.90
C THR A 154 12.26 -4.88 -46.62
N GLU A 155 12.88 -3.70 -46.69
CA GLU A 155 13.46 -3.04 -45.51
C GLU A 155 12.40 -2.58 -44.52
N VAL A 156 11.26 -2.05 -44.98
CA VAL A 156 10.12 -1.72 -44.12
C VAL A 156 9.63 -2.97 -43.38
N ARG A 157 9.45 -4.10 -44.09
CA ARG A 157 9.06 -5.35 -43.45
C ARG A 157 10.07 -5.81 -42.40
N ARG A 158 11.37 -5.74 -42.72
CA ARG A 158 12.45 -6.07 -41.78
C ARG A 158 12.39 -5.19 -40.52
N LEU A 159 12.25 -3.88 -40.71
CA LEU A 159 12.17 -2.92 -39.61
C LEU A 159 10.88 -3.08 -38.79
N GLU A 160 9.77 -3.47 -39.41
CA GLU A 160 8.53 -3.79 -38.71
C GLU A 160 8.67 -5.05 -37.84
N GLU A 161 9.30 -6.11 -38.37
CA GLU A 161 9.61 -7.33 -37.62
C GLU A 161 10.56 -7.04 -36.44
N GLU A 162 11.62 -6.27 -36.67
CA GLU A 162 12.57 -5.87 -35.62
C GLU A 162 11.90 -5.00 -34.54
N ASN A 163 11.06 -4.03 -34.93
CA ASN A 163 10.28 -3.23 -33.98
C ASN A 163 9.28 -4.08 -33.18
N ALA A 164 8.64 -5.06 -33.81
CA ALA A 164 7.75 -5.98 -33.11
C ALA A 164 8.51 -6.80 -32.06
N ALA A 165 9.67 -7.36 -32.43
CA ALA A 165 10.53 -8.09 -31.51
C ALA A 165 11.03 -7.22 -30.34
N LEU A 166 11.45 -5.98 -30.62
CA LEU A 166 11.86 -5.03 -29.59
C LEU A 166 10.70 -4.64 -28.65
N ARG A 167 9.48 -4.50 -29.18
CA ARG A 167 8.26 -4.23 -28.39
C ARG A 167 7.90 -5.41 -27.49
N GLU A 168 8.06 -6.64 -27.97
CA GLU A 168 7.84 -7.85 -27.17
C GLU A 168 8.93 -8.05 -26.11
N ALA A 169 10.17 -7.65 -26.40
CA ALA A 169 11.28 -7.69 -25.45
C ALA A 169 11.11 -6.67 -24.31
N ARG A 170 10.57 -5.48 -24.61
CA ARG A 170 10.33 -4.43 -23.62
C ARG A 170 9.22 -4.84 -22.63
N PHE A 171 9.46 -4.65 -21.34
CA PHE A 171 8.40 -4.77 -20.35
C PHE A 171 7.48 -3.55 -20.41
N GLY A 172 6.23 -3.77 -20.79
CA GLY A 172 5.19 -2.74 -20.92
C GLY A 172 3.82 -3.39 -21.10
N LEU A 173 2.76 -2.60 -21.09
CA LEU A 173 1.40 -3.12 -21.17
C LEU A 173 1.15 -3.88 -22.48
N GLU A 174 1.63 -3.33 -23.61
CA GLU A 174 1.41 -3.88 -24.94
C GLU A 174 1.96 -5.31 -25.09
N ARG A 175 3.01 -5.67 -24.34
CA ARG A 175 3.56 -7.04 -24.33
C ARG A 175 2.52 -8.09 -23.92
N PHE A 176 1.56 -7.73 -23.07
CA PHE A 176 0.59 -8.65 -22.49
C PHE A 176 -0.82 -8.47 -23.08
N ASN A 177 -1.00 -7.63 -24.10
CA ASN A 177 -2.32 -7.25 -24.61
C ASN A 177 -3.16 -8.44 -25.12
N LYS A 178 -2.52 -9.53 -25.56
CA LYS A 178 -3.15 -10.76 -26.06
C LYS A 178 -3.36 -11.83 -24.98
N ASP A 179 -2.86 -11.65 -23.76
CA ASP A 179 -2.94 -12.64 -22.68
C ASP A 179 -3.77 -12.10 -21.49
N PRO A 180 -5.07 -12.46 -21.41
CA PRO A 180 -5.94 -12.02 -20.32
C PRO A 180 -5.45 -12.47 -18.93
N ASN A 181 -4.79 -13.62 -18.82
CA ASN A 181 -4.29 -14.11 -17.54
C ASN A 181 -3.12 -13.25 -17.06
N MET A 182 -2.23 -12.85 -17.97
CA MET A 182 -1.12 -11.95 -17.64
C MET A 182 -1.60 -10.53 -17.34
N ILE A 183 -2.61 -10.04 -18.05
CA ILE A 183 -3.27 -8.77 -17.69
C ILE A 183 -3.86 -8.86 -16.28
N ASN A 184 -4.59 -9.93 -15.96
CA ASN A 184 -5.17 -10.11 -14.65
C ASN A 184 -4.11 -10.22 -13.55
N PHE A 185 -3.04 -10.95 -13.82
CA PHE A 185 -1.91 -11.10 -12.93
C PHE A 185 -1.31 -9.73 -12.63
N TYR A 186 -0.85 -8.98 -13.63
CA TYR A 186 -0.15 -7.71 -13.38
C TYR A 186 -1.05 -6.57 -12.91
N THR A 187 -2.32 -6.56 -13.29
CA THR A 187 -3.16 -5.35 -13.16
C THR A 187 -4.42 -5.54 -12.34
N GLY A 188 -4.88 -6.79 -12.18
CA GLY A 188 -6.14 -7.14 -11.56
C GLY A 188 -7.36 -7.03 -12.47
N PHE A 189 -7.25 -6.36 -13.63
CA PHE A 189 -8.33 -6.25 -14.61
C PHE A 189 -8.63 -7.60 -15.27
N LYS A 190 -9.87 -7.79 -15.73
CA LYS A 190 -10.29 -9.06 -16.37
C LYS A 190 -9.54 -9.32 -17.67
N ASN A 191 -9.30 -8.28 -18.47
CA ASN A 191 -8.67 -8.35 -19.77
C ASN A 191 -8.14 -6.97 -20.20
N TYR A 192 -7.40 -6.95 -21.31
CA TYR A 192 -6.79 -5.75 -21.85
C TYR A 192 -7.84 -4.71 -22.27
N GLU A 193 -8.98 -5.14 -22.81
CA GLU A 193 -10.06 -4.25 -23.27
C GLU A 193 -10.65 -3.42 -22.12
N THR A 194 -10.92 -4.07 -20.97
CA THR A 194 -11.46 -3.38 -19.78
C THR A 194 -10.43 -2.38 -19.24
N LEU A 195 -9.16 -2.77 -19.16
CA LEU A 195 -8.09 -1.87 -18.71
C LEU A 195 -7.96 -0.68 -19.66
N LYS A 196 -7.95 -0.91 -20.97
CA LYS A 196 -7.82 0.13 -21.98
C LYS A 196 -9.02 1.07 -21.96
N ALA A 197 -10.24 0.57 -21.75
CA ALA A 197 -11.43 1.41 -21.60
C ALA A 197 -11.31 2.36 -20.41
N VAL A 198 -10.85 1.86 -19.25
CA VAL A 198 -10.59 2.70 -18.06
C VAL A 198 -9.49 3.72 -18.34
N TYR A 199 -8.38 3.30 -18.95
CA TYR A 199 -7.29 4.20 -19.30
C TYR A 199 -7.73 5.30 -20.26
N SER A 200 -8.52 4.97 -21.30
CA SER A 200 -9.07 5.93 -22.26
C SER A 200 -9.97 6.96 -21.58
N ALA A 201 -10.75 6.56 -20.58
CA ALA A 201 -11.57 7.50 -19.79
C ALA A 201 -10.72 8.46 -18.93
N LEU A 202 -9.56 8.01 -18.45
CA LEU A 202 -8.64 8.84 -17.66
C LEU A 202 -7.76 9.76 -18.53
N THR A 203 -7.41 9.32 -19.74
CA THR A 203 -6.41 9.97 -20.62
C THR A 203 -6.58 11.48 -20.80
N PRO A 204 -7.80 12.05 -20.99
CA PRO A 204 -7.97 13.48 -21.18
C PRO A 204 -7.43 14.34 -20.02
N THR A 205 -7.51 13.83 -18.79
CA THR A 205 -7.02 14.53 -17.59
C THR A 205 -5.65 14.01 -17.15
N ALA A 206 -5.33 12.75 -17.39
CA ALA A 206 -4.02 12.17 -17.06
C ALA A 206 -2.89 12.82 -17.85
N SER A 207 -3.14 13.22 -19.10
CA SER A 207 -2.14 13.88 -19.96
C SER A 207 -1.72 15.27 -19.44
N THR A 208 -2.52 15.90 -18.58
CA THR A 208 -2.25 17.22 -17.98
C THR A 208 -2.04 17.16 -16.46
N MET A 209 -1.92 15.95 -15.89
CA MET A 209 -1.79 15.77 -14.45
C MET A 209 -0.48 16.38 -13.91
N ILE A 210 -0.57 17.02 -12.74
CA ILE A 210 0.60 17.59 -12.07
C ILE A 210 1.45 16.47 -11.51
N ARG A 211 2.72 16.41 -11.94
CA ARG A 211 3.66 15.38 -11.51
C ARG A 211 4.33 15.75 -10.20
N TRP A 212 4.63 14.74 -9.39
CA TRP A 212 5.36 14.94 -8.12
C TRP A 212 6.73 15.62 -8.30
N THR A 213 7.40 15.39 -9.43
CA THR A 213 8.65 16.09 -9.80
C THR A 213 8.48 17.61 -9.88
N GLN A 214 7.34 18.09 -10.37
CA GLN A 214 7.04 19.52 -10.53
C GLN A 214 6.78 20.15 -9.16
N VAL A 215 5.97 19.48 -8.33
CA VAL A 215 5.69 19.90 -6.95
C VAL A 215 6.97 20.01 -6.12
N GLN A 216 7.91 19.07 -6.27
CA GLN A 216 9.21 19.10 -5.58
C GLN A 216 10.09 20.29 -5.99
N ARG A 217 10.00 20.76 -7.24
CA ARG A 217 10.86 21.82 -7.78
C ARG A 217 10.36 23.23 -7.50
N GLN A 218 9.04 23.42 -7.44
CA GLN A 218 8.42 24.75 -7.35
C GLN A 218 7.78 25.05 -5.98
N GLY A 219 7.77 24.07 -5.07
CA GLY A 219 7.11 24.19 -3.77
C GLY A 219 5.59 23.98 -3.87
N ALA A 220 4.88 24.09 -2.74
CA ALA A 220 3.43 23.87 -2.64
C ALA A 220 2.56 25.00 -3.25
N ASP A 221 3.17 25.91 -4.02
CA ASP A 221 2.49 27.02 -4.69
C ASP A 221 1.89 26.53 -6.02
N LEU A 222 0.70 25.94 -5.95
CA LEU A 222 -0.01 25.32 -7.06
C LEU A 222 -0.28 26.29 -8.23
N GLU A 223 -0.30 27.61 -7.99
CA GLU A 223 -0.52 28.61 -9.05
C GLU A 223 0.70 28.80 -9.95
N LYS A 224 1.91 28.54 -9.44
CA LYS A 224 3.16 28.62 -10.23
C LYS A 224 3.46 27.34 -11.01
N VAL A 225 2.79 26.23 -10.67
CA VAL A 225 2.97 24.92 -11.33
C VAL A 225 2.34 24.95 -12.72
N LYS A 226 3.17 25.24 -13.73
CA LYS A 226 2.77 25.18 -15.14
C LYS A 226 2.22 23.79 -15.47
N LYS A 227 0.95 23.71 -15.89
CA LYS A 227 0.37 22.52 -16.52
C LYS A 227 1.15 22.24 -17.81
N THR A 228 2.09 21.31 -17.74
CA THR A 228 2.84 20.86 -18.92
C THR A 228 2.17 19.59 -19.43
N THR A 229 1.69 19.62 -20.66
CA THR A 229 1.13 18.44 -21.33
C THR A 229 2.21 17.36 -21.41
N PHE A 230 1.83 16.10 -21.17
CA PHE A 230 2.72 14.95 -21.33
C PHE A 230 3.37 14.99 -22.72
N SER A 231 4.71 15.05 -22.76
CA SER A 231 5.49 14.91 -23.99
C SER A 231 6.46 13.74 -23.88
N SER A 232 6.44 12.87 -24.89
CA SER A 232 7.36 11.73 -25.00
C SER A 232 8.83 12.17 -25.10
N GLU A 233 9.10 13.43 -25.44
CA GLU A 233 10.48 13.98 -25.53
C GLU A 233 11.11 14.19 -24.14
N VAL A 234 10.30 14.28 -23.07
CA VAL A 234 10.74 14.55 -21.69
C VAL A 234 10.65 13.31 -20.80
N HIS A 235 9.91 12.27 -21.22
CA HIS A 235 9.58 11.12 -20.38
C HIS A 235 10.07 9.78 -20.96
N PRO A 236 10.84 8.99 -20.18
CA PRO A 236 11.40 7.72 -20.64
C PRO A 236 10.34 6.60 -20.78
N ILE A 237 9.16 6.78 -20.19
CA ILE A 237 8.07 5.81 -20.17
C ILE A 237 6.80 6.48 -20.71
N SER A 238 6.03 5.75 -21.52
CA SER A 238 4.73 6.22 -22.02
C SER A 238 3.72 6.39 -20.87
N LEU A 239 2.73 7.27 -21.02
CA LEU A 239 1.73 7.49 -19.96
C LEU A 239 0.96 6.20 -19.59
N ILE A 240 0.68 5.34 -20.57
CA ILE A 240 0.00 4.06 -20.34
C ILE A 240 0.90 3.06 -19.60
N ASP A 241 2.21 3.07 -19.86
CA ASP A 241 3.15 2.22 -19.14
C ASP A 241 3.43 2.75 -17.72
N GLU A 242 3.34 4.07 -17.48
CA GLU A 242 3.35 4.61 -16.11
C GLU A 242 2.13 4.13 -15.32
N PHE A 243 0.94 4.12 -15.94
CA PHE A 243 -0.27 3.56 -15.34
C PHE A 243 -0.11 2.06 -15.08
N PHE A 244 0.40 1.32 -16.06
CA PHE A 244 0.67 -0.12 -15.92
C PHE A 244 1.68 -0.43 -14.81
N LEU A 245 2.74 0.38 -14.66
CA LEU A 245 3.71 0.28 -13.57
C LEU A 245 3.04 0.47 -12.21
N PHE A 246 2.17 1.48 -12.08
CA PHE A 246 1.39 1.68 -10.86
C PHE A 246 0.53 0.45 -10.53
N LEU A 247 -0.19 -0.08 -11.53
CA LEU A 247 -1.02 -1.28 -11.37
C LEU A 247 -0.19 -2.50 -10.94
N CYS A 248 0.98 -2.73 -11.58
CA CYS A 248 1.91 -3.80 -11.19
C CYS A 248 2.33 -3.68 -9.72
N ARG A 249 2.66 -2.47 -9.27
CA ARG A 249 3.06 -2.22 -7.89
C ARG A 249 1.96 -2.57 -6.90
N VAL A 250 0.74 -2.07 -7.12
CA VAL A 250 -0.35 -2.28 -6.16
C VAL A 250 -0.89 -3.70 -6.20
N ARG A 251 -0.96 -4.30 -7.40
CA ARG A 251 -1.51 -5.63 -7.62
C ARG A 251 -0.57 -6.72 -7.10
N GLN A 252 0.69 -6.69 -7.54
CA GLN A 252 1.67 -7.75 -7.25
C GLN A 252 2.62 -7.41 -6.10
N GLY A 253 2.61 -6.17 -5.60
CA GLY A 253 3.49 -5.78 -4.50
C GLY A 253 4.97 -5.75 -4.88
N PHE A 254 5.31 -5.69 -6.17
CA PHE A 254 6.71 -5.71 -6.62
C PHE A 254 7.56 -4.61 -5.98
N PRO A 255 8.79 -4.90 -5.53
CA PRO A 255 9.69 -3.88 -5.00
C PRO A 255 9.95 -2.78 -6.03
N GLU A 256 10.12 -1.53 -5.58
CA GLU A 256 10.39 -0.41 -6.49
C GLU A 256 11.68 -0.61 -7.31
N GLN A 257 12.68 -1.27 -6.73
CA GLN A 257 13.92 -1.60 -7.42
C GLN A 257 13.72 -2.63 -8.55
N ASP A 258 12.81 -3.59 -8.37
CA ASP A 258 12.48 -4.57 -9.41
C ASP A 258 11.72 -3.90 -10.56
N LEU A 259 10.74 -3.04 -10.25
CA LEU A 259 10.05 -2.21 -11.25
C LEU A 259 11.02 -1.29 -12.00
N ALA A 260 12.00 -0.72 -11.31
CA ALA A 260 13.02 0.13 -11.92
C ALA A 260 13.80 -0.62 -13.01
N VAL A 261 14.21 -1.86 -12.71
CA VAL A 261 14.90 -2.73 -13.68
C VAL A 261 13.98 -3.11 -14.84
N ARG A 262 12.75 -3.55 -14.58
CA ARG A 262 11.80 -3.97 -15.63
C ARG A 262 11.49 -2.85 -16.62
N PHE A 263 11.25 -1.64 -16.12
CA PHE A 263 10.87 -0.49 -16.94
C PHE A 263 12.06 0.34 -17.43
N GLY A 264 13.31 -0.04 -17.11
CA GLY A 264 14.51 0.67 -17.55
C GLY A 264 14.64 2.10 -17.00
N VAL A 265 14.20 2.34 -15.77
CA VAL A 265 14.25 3.66 -15.12
C VAL A 265 14.87 3.61 -13.73
N SER A 266 15.17 4.76 -13.15
CA SER A 266 15.67 4.82 -11.76
C SER A 266 14.57 4.44 -10.75
N GLN A 267 14.96 3.88 -9.60
CA GLN A 267 14.04 3.66 -8.47
C GLN A 267 13.33 4.96 -8.04
N ALA A 268 14.04 6.09 -8.08
CA ALA A 268 13.45 7.39 -7.79
C ALA A 268 12.36 7.77 -8.81
N SER A 269 12.49 7.38 -10.09
CA SER A 269 11.44 7.59 -11.09
C SER A 269 10.20 6.76 -10.76
N VAL A 270 10.38 5.48 -10.41
CA VAL A 270 9.29 4.58 -9.96
C VAL A 270 8.53 5.21 -8.80
N SER A 271 9.24 5.61 -7.73
CA SER A 271 8.62 6.22 -6.55
C SER A 271 7.76 7.46 -6.91
N ARG A 272 8.27 8.34 -7.77
CA ARG A 272 7.54 9.54 -8.22
C ARG A 272 6.32 9.21 -9.08
N ILE A 273 6.41 8.19 -9.94
CA ILE A 273 5.28 7.68 -10.73
C ILE A 273 4.20 7.15 -9.79
N LEU A 274 4.57 6.33 -8.80
CA LEU A 274 3.63 5.77 -7.83
C LEU A 274 2.88 6.85 -7.04
N ILE A 275 3.59 7.86 -6.52
CA ILE A 275 2.97 8.97 -5.80
C ILE A 275 2.03 9.75 -6.72
N THR A 276 2.49 10.09 -7.94
CA THR A 276 1.70 10.87 -8.91
C THR A 276 0.40 10.14 -9.26
N TRP A 277 0.49 8.87 -9.68
CA TRP A 277 -0.68 8.07 -10.04
C TRP A 277 -1.58 7.78 -8.85
N SER A 278 -1.05 7.57 -7.64
CA SER A 278 -1.88 7.38 -6.46
C SER A 278 -2.77 8.59 -6.15
N ASN A 279 -2.21 9.80 -6.22
CA ASN A 279 -2.95 11.03 -5.96
C ASN A 279 -3.93 11.36 -7.10
N TYR A 280 -3.49 11.21 -8.35
CA TYR A 280 -4.34 11.42 -9.52
C TYR A 280 -5.54 10.48 -9.52
N LEU A 281 -5.31 9.16 -9.37
CA LEU A 281 -6.40 8.18 -9.32
C LEU A 281 -7.28 8.38 -8.09
N TYR A 282 -6.73 8.77 -6.95
CA TYR A 282 -7.56 9.09 -5.77
C TYR A 282 -8.54 10.23 -6.07
N ALA A 283 -8.08 11.30 -6.73
CA ALA A 283 -8.95 12.40 -7.13
C ALA A 283 -9.99 11.96 -8.18
N MET A 284 -9.57 11.24 -9.22
CA MET A 284 -10.45 10.85 -10.32
C MET A 284 -11.49 9.79 -9.90
N LEU A 285 -11.05 8.74 -9.19
CA LEU A 285 -11.93 7.69 -8.70
C LEU A 285 -12.81 8.18 -7.55
N GLY A 286 -12.36 9.18 -6.78
CA GLY A 286 -13.16 9.81 -5.72
C GLY A 286 -14.36 10.61 -6.23
N ILE A 287 -14.36 11.01 -7.51
CA ILE A 287 -15.51 11.67 -8.15
C ILE A 287 -16.60 10.66 -8.51
N LEU A 288 -16.26 9.38 -8.67
CA LEU A 288 -17.23 8.36 -9.08
C LEU A 288 -18.29 8.18 -7.98
N PRO A 289 -19.59 8.28 -8.30
CA PRO A 289 -20.67 8.02 -7.35
C PRO A 289 -20.79 6.52 -7.12
N ILE A 290 -19.89 5.96 -6.31
CA ILE A 290 -19.85 4.53 -6.00
C ILE A 290 -20.98 4.09 -5.07
N TRP A 291 -21.66 5.04 -4.40
CA TRP A 291 -22.84 4.76 -3.59
C TRP A 291 -24.09 4.71 -4.50
N PRO A 292 -24.62 3.53 -4.82
CA PRO A 292 -25.77 3.41 -5.71
C PRO A 292 -27.04 3.92 -5.02
N SER A 293 -28.02 4.37 -5.81
CA SER A 293 -29.36 4.68 -5.31
C SER A 293 -30.09 3.41 -4.85
N ARG A 294 -31.14 3.57 -4.03
CA ARG A 294 -31.99 2.45 -3.57
C ARG A 294 -32.54 1.62 -4.74
N SER A 295 -32.97 2.29 -5.82
CA SER A 295 -33.49 1.60 -7.02
C SER A 295 -32.44 0.69 -7.66
N VAL A 296 -31.22 1.20 -7.86
CA VAL A 296 -30.11 0.44 -8.45
C VAL A 296 -29.72 -0.77 -7.58
N VAL A 297 -29.74 -0.61 -6.25
CA VAL A 297 -29.50 -1.72 -5.33
C VAL A 297 -30.56 -2.81 -5.49
N ASN A 298 -31.83 -2.42 -5.53
CA ASN A 298 -32.94 -3.37 -5.64
C ASN A 298 -32.98 -4.10 -6.99
N GLU A 299 -32.63 -3.41 -8.08
CA GLU A 299 -32.54 -3.98 -9.42
C GLU A 299 -31.44 -5.06 -9.48
N ASN A 300 -30.26 -4.77 -8.92
CA ASN A 300 -29.11 -5.67 -8.95
C ASN A 300 -29.07 -6.66 -7.78
N MET A 301 -30.06 -6.65 -6.88
CA MET A 301 -30.07 -7.49 -5.68
C MET A 301 -30.23 -8.98 -6.06
N PRO A 302 -29.29 -9.85 -5.66
CA PRO A 302 -29.42 -11.30 -5.86
C PRO A 302 -30.64 -11.87 -5.14
N GLU A 303 -31.21 -12.95 -5.68
CA GLU A 303 -32.42 -13.59 -5.15
C GLU A 303 -32.28 -14.01 -3.68
N CYS A 304 -31.10 -14.48 -3.27
CA CYS A 304 -30.81 -14.86 -1.88
C CYS A 304 -30.93 -13.68 -0.89
N PHE A 305 -30.61 -12.46 -1.31
CA PHE A 305 -30.84 -11.27 -0.49
C PHE A 305 -32.28 -10.80 -0.58
N ARG A 306 -32.90 -10.84 -1.77
CA ARG A 306 -34.28 -10.40 -1.99
C ARG A 306 -35.28 -11.19 -1.14
N ASN A 307 -35.06 -12.49 -0.99
CA ASN A 307 -35.97 -13.37 -0.27
C ASN A 307 -35.81 -13.29 1.26
N THR A 308 -34.62 -12.98 1.76
CA THR A 308 -34.34 -12.98 3.21
C THR A 308 -34.21 -11.58 3.81
N TYR A 309 -33.47 -10.68 3.14
CA TYR A 309 -33.16 -9.33 3.63
C TYR A 309 -33.31 -8.27 2.51
N PRO A 310 -34.54 -8.07 1.97
CA PRO A 310 -34.80 -7.23 0.80
C PRO A 310 -34.45 -5.75 0.99
N THR A 311 -34.39 -5.29 2.23
CA THR A 311 -34.10 -3.92 2.63
C THR A 311 -32.60 -3.64 2.83
N THR A 312 -31.74 -4.65 2.70
CA THR A 312 -30.28 -4.50 2.86
C THR A 312 -29.76 -3.45 1.87
N ARG A 313 -29.18 -2.37 2.39
CA ARG A 313 -28.53 -1.33 1.59
C ARG A 313 -27.06 -1.62 1.38
N VAL A 314 -26.38 -2.00 2.46
CA VAL A 314 -24.93 -2.16 2.49
C VAL A 314 -24.55 -3.19 3.54
N ILE A 315 -23.50 -3.94 3.25
CA ILE A 315 -22.82 -4.81 4.19
C ILE A 315 -21.49 -4.15 4.57
N LEU A 316 -21.25 -4.00 5.87
CA LEU A 316 -20.07 -3.33 6.43
C LEU A 316 -19.05 -4.33 6.97
N ASP A 317 -17.79 -4.09 6.62
CA ASP A 317 -16.65 -4.84 7.13
C ASP A 317 -15.46 -3.91 7.39
N CYS A 318 -14.77 -4.12 8.51
CA CYS A 318 -13.53 -3.42 8.82
C CYS A 318 -12.34 -4.25 8.34
N THR A 319 -11.55 -3.69 7.41
CA THR A 319 -10.30 -4.31 6.96
C THR A 319 -9.10 -3.60 7.57
N GLU A 320 -8.11 -4.38 7.99
CA GLU A 320 -6.86 -3.87 8.56
C GLU A 320 -5.66 -4.17 7.66
N ILE A 321 -4.78 -3.18 7.51
CA ILE A 321 -3.50 -3.29 6.82
C ILE A 321 -2.35 -3.13 7.82
N LYS A 322 -1.29 -3.94 7.68
CA LYS A 322 -0.13 -3.89 8.58
C LYS A 322 0.79 -2.74 8.19
N VAL A 323 1.19 -1.95 9.16
CA VAL A 323 2.15 -0.85 8.96
C VAL A 323 3.30 -0.96 9.92
N GLN A 324 4.46 -0.43 9.53
CA GLN A 324 5.66 -0.47 10.34
C GLN A 324 5.43 0.26 11.67
N THR A 325 5.84 -0.36 12.77
CA THR A 325 5.66 0.17 14.12
C THR A 325 6.39 1.50 14.29
N PRO A 326 5.69 2.59 14.63
CA PRO A 326 6.31 3.86 14.96
C PRO A 326 7.29 3.71 16.13
N SER A 327 8.41 4.42 16.06
CA SER A 327 9.37 4.48 17.18
C SER A 327 8.78 5.16 18.42
N SER A 328 7.78 6.03 18.24
CA SER A 328 7.02 6.65 19.33
C SER A 328 6.09 5.64 19.98
N LYS A 329 6.25 5.45 21.30
CA LYS A 329 5.40 4.55 22.10
C LYS A 329 3.93 5.01 22.15
N VAL A 330 3.68 6.32 22.12
CA VAL A 330 2.32 6.88 22.12
C VAL A 330 1.62 6.54 20.82
N LEU A 331 2.27 6.81 19.68
CA LEU A 331 1.73 6.45 18.38
C LEU A 331 1.53 4.95 18.28
N ASN A 332 2.52 4.15 18.70
CA ASN A 332 2.42 2.68 18.70
C ASN A 332 1.16 2.19 19.46
N SER A 333 0.88 2.73 20.65
CA SER A 333 -0.31 2.34 21.42
C SER A 333 -1.65 2.63 20.71
N GLN A 334 -1.69 3.66 19.86
CA GLN A 334 -2.89 4.05 19.11
C GLN A 334 -3.08 3.21 17.84
N VAL A 335 -1.98 2.95 17.12
CA VAL A 335 -2.03 2.16 15.86
C VAL A 335 -2.00 0.65 16.11
N TYR A 336 -1.72 0.19 17.33
CA TYR A 336 -1.73 -1.23 17.65
C TYR A 336 -3.15 -1.79 17.64
N SER A 337 -3.40 -2.75 16.74
CA SER A 337 -4.61 -3.55 16.77
C SER A 337 -4.38 -4.76 17.65
N ASN A 338 -5.18 -4.85 18.72
CA ASN A 338 -5.23 -6.05 19.56
C ASN A 338 -5.68 -7.27 18.76
N TYR A 339 -6.56 -7.08 17.77
CA TYR A 339 -7.08 -8.16 16.93
C TYR A 339 -5.98 -8.76 16.04
N LYS A 340 -5.11 -7.92 15.46
CA LYS A 340 -4.00 -8.37 14.60
C LYS A 340 -2.68 -8.56 15.33
N SER A 341 -2.61 -8.21 16.62
CA SER A 341 -1.38 -8.19 17.41
C SER A 341 -0.23 -7.47 16.71
N HIS A 342 -0.54 -6.40 15.99
CA HIS A 342 0.40 -5.62 15.20
C HIS A 342 -0.07 -4.18 15.07
N THR A 343 0.86 -3.28 14.75
CA THR A 343 0.57 -1.93 14.29
C THR A 343 -0.17 -1.99 12.95
N THR A 344 -1.42 -1.53 12.91
CA THR A 344 -2.26 -1.54 11.72
C THR A 344 -2.94 -0.19 11.50
N PHE A 345 -3.34 0.04 10.26
CA PHE A 345 -4.43 0.95 9.97
C PHE A 345 -5.68 0.16 9.64
N LYS A 346 -6.83 0.71 10.00
CA LYS A 346 -8.15 0.10 9.83
C LYS A 346 -9.01 0.99 8.94
N SER A 347 -9.72 0.40 7.99
CA SER A 347 -10.70 1.06 7.13
C SER A 347 -12.03 0.34 7.19
N LEU A 348 -13.11 1.10 7.18
CA LEU A 348 -14.46 0.58 6.92
C LEU A 348 -14.68 0.50 5.42
N VAL A 349 -15.16 -0.65 4.96
CA VAL A 349 -15.56 -0.89 3.57
C VAL A 349 -17.03 -1.27 3.55
N GLY A 350 -17.80 -0.64 2.66
CA GLY A 350 -19.19 -0.97 2.42
C GLY A 350 -19.33 -1.67 1.07
N ILE A 351 -20.06 -2.78 1.08
CA ILE A 351 -20.32 -3.61 -0.09
C ILE A 351 -21.82 -3.73 -0.30
N THR A 352 -22.28 -3.61 -1.53
CA THR A 352 -23.69 -3.81 -1.88
C THR A 352 -24.07 -5.30 -1.77
N PRO A 353 -25.36 -5.63 -1.68
CA PRO A 353 -25.83 -7.02 -1.79
C PRO A 353 -25.38 -7.75 -3.07
N SER A 354 -25.12 -7.02 -4.16
CA SER A 354 -24.59 -7.55 -5.43
C SER A 354 -23.05 -7.69 -5.44
N GLY A 355 -22.38 -7.42 -4.32
CA GLY A 355 -20.95 -7.66 -4.15
C GLY A 355 -20.05 -6.55 -4.72
N THR A 356 -20.61 -5.41 -5.11
CA THR A 356 -19.80 -4.25 -5.52
C THR A 356 -19.41 -3.41 -4.31
N VAL A 357 -18.20 -2.85 -4.32
CA VAL A 357 -17.78 -1.89 -3.31
C VAL A 357 -18.56 -0.59 -3.53
N SER A 358 -19.33 -0.17 -2.52
CA SER A 358 -20.12 1.06 -2.55
C SER A 358 -19.62 2.15 -1.61
N PHE A 359 -18.70 1.82 -0.70
CA PHE A 359 -18.16 2.77 0.25
C PHE A 359 -16.76 2.37 0.72
N VAL A 360 -15.90 3.36 0.94
CA VAL A 360 -14.58 3.19 1.56
C VAL A 360 -14.28 4.39 2.43
N SER A 361 -13.94 4.16 3.70
CA SER A 361 -13.50 5.22 4.60
C SER A 361 -12.03 5.56 4.37
N SER A 362 -11.60 6.70 4.93
CA SER A 362 -10.16 6.90 5.18
C SER A 362 -9.62 5.84 6.15
N LEU A 363 -8.30 5.69 6.17
CA LEU A 363 -7.58 4.84 7.12
C LEU A 363 -7.51 5.50 8.50
N TYR A 364 -7.89 4.74 9.51
CA TYR A 364 -7.81 5.12 10.92
C TYR A 364 -6.76 4.27 11.65
N THR A 365 -6.33 4.71 12.81
CA THR A 365 -5.41 3.96 13.68
C THR A 365 -6.02 2.62 14.11
N GLY A 366 -5.27 1.52 14.08
CA GLY A 366 -5.77 0.16 14.34
C GLY A 366 -6.53 -0.06 15.66
N GLY A 367 -6.26 0.75 16.70
CA GLY A 367 -6.96 0.66 17.98
C GLY A 367 -8.38 1.24 18.01
N ILE A 368 -8.83 1.89 16.93
CA ILE A 368 -10.18 2.44 16.85
C ILE A 368 -11.24 1.31 16.80
N SER A 369 -12.38 1.54 17.47
CA SER A 369 -13.50 0.60 17.42
C SER A 369 -14.26 0.72 16.10
N ASP A 370 -14.93 -0.36 15.71
CA ASP A 370 -15.70 -0.37 14.47
C ASP A 370 -16.87 0.62 14.53
N LYS A 371 -17.51 0.74 15.70
CA LYS A 371 -18.54 1.76 15.98
C LYS A 371 -18.03 3.19 15.75
N GLU A 372 -16.82 3.50 16.23
CA GLU A 372 -16.26 4.84 16.11
C GLU A 372 -15.88 5.16 14.66
N ILE A 373 -15.33 4.20 13.90
CA ILE A 373 -15.12 4.41 12.46
C ILE A 373 -16.45 4.66 11.75
N THR A 374 -17.47 3.84 12.03
CA THR A 374 -18.80 4.02 11.42
C THR A 374 -19.34 5.44 11.66
N ALA A 375 -19.24 5.94 12.89
CA ALA A 375 -19.66 7.30 13.24
C ALA A 375 -18.88 8.40 12.49
N ARG A 376 -17.56 8.24 12.33
CA ARG A 376 -16.68 9.27 11.73
C ARG A 376 -16.54 9.19 10.21
N SER A 377 -16.81 8.03 9.62
CA SER A 377 -16.56 7.76 8.20
C SER A 377 -17.50 8.50 7.25
N GLY A 378 -18.62 9.03 7.76
CA GLY A 378 -19.64 9.71 6.96
C GLY A 378 -20.68 8.79 6.31
N ILE A 379 -20.54 7.46 6.45
CA ILE A 379 -21.47 6.49 5.86
C ILE A 379 -22.92 6.65 6.35
N ILE A 380 -23.11 7.06 7.61
CA ILE A 380 -24.44 7.27 8.20
C ILE A 380 -25.23 8.35 7.44
N HIS A 381 -24.55 9.32 6.82
CA HIS A 381 -25.20 10.36 6.04
C HIS A 381 -25.71 9.87 4.67
N LEU A 382 -25.23 8.72 4.21
CA LEU A 382 -25.60 8.12 2.92
C LEU A 382 -26.83 7.20 3.01
N LEU A 383 -27.22 6.81 4.24
CA LEU A 383 -28.34 5.91 4.49
C LEU A 383 -29.68 6.65 4.43
N GLU A 384 -30.67 5.99 3.87
CA GLU A 384 -32.06 6.43 3.79
C GLU A 384 -32.92 5.72 4.85
N ALA A 385 -34.11 6.25 5.13
CA ALA A 385 -35.03 5.62 6.07
C ALA A 385 -35.47 4.24 5.56
N ASN A 386 -35.57 3.26 6.47
CA ASN A 386 -35.83 1.84 6.19
C ASN A 386 -34.70 1.10 5.47
N ASP A 387 -33.50 1.70 5.38
CA ASP A 387 -32.31 0.97 4.95
C ASP A 387 -31.84 0.00 6.04
N ASP A 388 -31.54 -1.24 5.68
CA ASP A 388 -30.85 -2.18 6.58
C ASP A 388 -29.35 -2.21 6.31
N VAL A 389 -28.57 -2.12 7.37
CA VAL A 389 -27.12 -2.29 7.35
C VAL A 389 -26.80 -3.67 7.91
N MET A 390 -26.16 -4.52 7.10
CA MET A 390 -25.67 -5.81 7.57
C MET A 390 -24.22 -5.67 8.02
N ALA A 391 -23.83 -6.28 9.13
CA ALA A 391 -22.46 -6.20 9.62
C ALA A 391 -22.05 -7.42 10.44
N ASP A 392 -20.78 -7.45 10.84
CA ASP A 392 -20.28 -8.43 11.78
C ASP A 392 -20.90 -8.27 13.17
N LYS A 393 -20.93 -9.36 13.93
CA LYS A 393 -21.45 -9.39 15.31
C LYS A 393 -20.80 -8.35 16.24
N GLY A 394 -19.58 -7.88 15.94
CA GLY A 394 -18.88 -6.84 16.70
C GLY A 394 -19.35 -5.40 16.45
N PHE A 395 -20.20 -5.17 15.44
CA PHE A 395 -20.66 -3.82 15.05
C PHE A 395 -21.84 -3.36 15.89
N LEU A 396 -21.56 -2.83 17.08
CA LEU A 396 -22.57 -2.26 17.99
C LEU A 396 -23.00 -0.85 17.56
N ILE A 397 -23.64 -0.72 16.39
CA ILE A 397 -23.99 0.57 15.75
C ILE A 397 -25.50 0.86 15.71
N SER A 398 -26.32 0.07 16.41
CA SER A 398 -27.79 0.19 16.35
C SER A 398 -28.28 1.59 16.72
N ASP A 399 -27.65 2.23 17.70
CA ASP A 399 -27.98 3.59 18.13
C ASP A 399 -27.65 4.64 17.06
N LEU A 400 -26.55 4.44 16.32
CA LEU A 400 -26.17 5.33 15.21
C LEU A 400 -27.16 5.24 14.04
N LEU A 401 -27.69 4.04 13.77
CA LEU A 401 -28.62 3.78 12.67
C LEU A 401 -30.06 4.22 13.00
N GLN A 402 -30.45 4.12 14.27
CA GLN A 402 -31.78 4.56 14.73
C GLN A 402 -32.03 6.05 14.43
N ALA A 403 -31.00 6.89 14.51
CA ALA A 403 -31.08 8.31 14.15
C ALA A 403 -31.46 8.56 12.67
N LYS A 404 -31.32 7.54 11.81
CA LYS A 404 -31.71 7.56 10.40
C LYS A 404 -32.93 6.71 10.07
N ASN A 405 -33.60 6.15 11.09
CA ASN A 405 -34.63 5.13 10.91
C ASN A 405 -34.13 3.95 10.05
N ALA A 406 -32.85 3.59 10.21
CA ALA A 406 -32.20 2.47 9.53
C ALA A 406 -32.04 1.29 10.51
N GLY A 407 -32.12 0.06 10.00
CA GLY A 407 -32.00 -1.16 10.78
C GLY A 407 -30.60 -1.75 10.77
N LEU A 408 -30.30 -2.59 11.77
CA LEU A 408 -29.04 -3.32 11.90
C LEU A 408 -29.31 -4.83 11.82
N VAL A 409 -28.65 -5.49 10.88
CA VAL A 409 -28.67 -6.95 10.72
C VAL A 409 -27.31 -7.53 11.10
N ILE A 410 -27.23 -8.14 12.29
CA ILE A 410 -26.03 -8.81 12.78
C ILE A 410 -26.38 -10.22 13.31
N PRO A 411 -25.43 -11.17 13.30
CA PRO A 411 -25.65 -12.47 13.94
C PRO A 411 -25.99 -12.32 15.43
N PRO A 412 -26.92 -13.13 15.98
CA PRO A 412 -27.37 -13.02 17.37
C PRO A 412 -26.22 -13.24 18.36
N PHE A 413 -26.29 -12.55 19.51
CA PHE A 413 -25.40 -12.78 20.64
C PHE A 413 -25.71 -14.11 21.33
N LEU A 414 -24.69 -14.76 21.89
CA LEU A 414 -24.98 -15.88 22.79
C LEU A 414 -25.71 -15.28 23.99
N GLY A 415 -26.96 -15.67 24.21
CA GLY A 415 -27.69 -15.28 25.41
C GLY A 415 -26.99 -15.79 26.68
N SER A 416 -27.37 -15.23 27.83
CA SER A 416 -26.86 -15.60 29.16
C SER A 416 -27.02 -17.08 29.53
N LYS A 417 -27.81 -17.84 28.75
CA LYS A 417 -28.02 -19.29 28.90
C LYS A 417 -27.00 -20.17 28.14
N GLY A 418 -26.05 -19.57 27.40
CA GLY A 418 -24.92 -20.28 26.79
C GLY A 418 -25.26 -21.20 25.60
N LYS A 419 -26.51 -21.23 25.13
CA LYS A 419 -26.95 -22.04 23.98
C LYS A 419 -27.86 -21.21 23.07
N PHE A 420 -27.68 -21.34 21.76
CA PHE A 420 -28.60 -20.79 20.76
C PHE A 420 -29.85 -21.67 20.65
N SER A 421 -31.01 -21.04 20.46
CA SER A 421 -32.23 -21.72 20.05
C SER A 421 -32.12 -22.21 18.60
N LYS A 422 -32.94 -23.20 18.20
CA LYS A 422 -32.97 -23.70 16.81
C LYS A 422 -33.23 -22.59 15.79
N LYS A 423 -34.04 -21.59 16.15
CA LYS A 423 -34.34 -20.42 15.31
C LYS A 423 -33.12 -19.51 15.15
N GLU A 424 -32.43 -19.19 16.25
CA GLU A 424 -31.20 -18.38 16.21
C GLU A 424 -30.06 -19.07 15.46
N VAL A 425 -29.96 -20.40 15.56
CA VAL A 425 -28.99 -21.19 14.78
C VAL A 425 -29.30 -21.07 13.28
N ALA A 426 -30.56 -21.24 12.88
CA ALA A 426 -30.97 -21.09 11.47
C ALA A 426 -30.67 -19.68 10.93
N THR A 427 -31.05 -18.64 11.67
CA THR A 427 -30.75 -17.24 11.31
C THR A 427 -29.24 -16.98 11.23
N THR A 428 -28.44 -17.56 12.13
CA THR A 428 -26.98 -17.44 12.08
C THR A 428 -26.40 -18.08 10.83
N HIS A 429 -26.85 -19.29 10.47
CA HIS A 429 -26.40 -19.96 9.26
C HIS A 429 -26.77 -19.18 8.00
N GLU A 430 -27.96 -18.57 7.97
CA GLU A 430 -28.43 -17.78 6.84
C GLU A 430 -27.62 -16.49 6.66
N ILE A 431 -27.43 -15.70 7.74
CA ILE A 431 -26.57 -14.51 7.72
C ILE A 431 -25.14 -14.88 7.31
N THR A 432 -24.60 -15.96 7.87
CA THR A 432 -23.24 -16.43 7.54
C THR A 432 -23.14 -16.78 6.06
N ARG A 433 -24.13 -17.49 5.50
CA ARG A 433 -24.16 -17.85 4.07
C ARG A 433 -24.15 -16.62 3.18
N LEU A 434 -24.97 -15.61 3.48
CA LEU A 434 -24.99 -14.36 2.71
C LEU A 434 -23.67 -13.59 2.84
N ARG A 435 -23.09 -13.60 4.04
CA ARG A 435 -21.81 -12.94 4.31
C ARG A 435 -20.63 -13.57 3.57
N ILE A 436 -20.64 -14.87 3.27
CA ILE A 436 -19.59 -15.51 2.47
C ILE A 436 -19.38 -14.79 1.12
N HIS A 437 -20.44 -14.30 0.48
CA HIS A 437 -20.33 -13.57 -0.78
C HIS A 437 -19.66 -12.20 -0.60
N VAL A 438 -19.91 -11.55 0.52
CA VAL A 438 -19.29 -10.28 0.90
C VAL A 438 -17.83 -10.47 1.29
N GLU A 439 -17.50 -11.56 1.98
CA GLU A 439 -16.12 -11.95 2.27
C GLU A 439 -15.31 -12.17 0.99
N ARG A 440 -15.95 -12.62 -0.11
CA ARG A 440 -15.30 -12.69 -1.44
C ARG A 440 -15.00 -11.31 -2.02
N ALA A 441 -15.87 -10.32 -1.84
CA ALA A 441 -15.59 -8.93 -2.23
C ALA A 441 -14.42 -8.35 -1.44
N ILE A 442 -14.42 -8.50 -0.11
CA ILE A 442 -13.28 -8.09 0.73
C ILE A 442 -12.01 -8.86 0.36
N ARG A 443 -12.12 -10.14 0.00
CA ARG A 443 -10.99 -10.93 -0.50
C ARG A 443 -10.39 -10.29 -1.76
N ARG A 444 -11.20 -9.80 -2.71
CA ARG A 444 -10.67 -9.11 -3.90
C ARG A 444 -9.84 -7.88 -3.53
N VAL A 445 -10.21 -7.14 -2.48
CA VAL A 445 -9.38 -6.04 -1.93
C VAL A 445 -8.07 -6.57 -1.35
N LYS A 446 -8.12 -7.70 -0.63
CA LYS A 446 -6.94 -8.34 -0.02
C LYS A 446 -5.99 -8.98 -1.05
N GLU A 447 -6.38 -9.15 -2.30
CA GLU A 447 -5.48 -9.61 -3.35
C GLU A 447 -4.58 -8.49 -3.91
N TYR A 448 -4.69 -7.26 -3.43
CA TYR A 448 -3.68 -6.22 -3.71
C TYR A 448 -2.46 -6.45 -2.82
N HIS A 449 -1.48 -7.17 -3.38
CA HIS A 449 -0.32 -7.69 -2.64
C HIS A 449 0.64 -6.61 -2.10
N ILE A 450 0.43 -5.34 -2.46
CA ILE A 450 1.10 -4.22 -1.78
C ILE A 450 0.80 -4.17 -0.27
N PHE A 451 -0.32 -4.74 0.17
CA PHE A 451 -0.76 -4.75 1.57
C PHE A 451 -0.46 -6.07 2.32
N ASP A 452 0.12 -7.08 1.67
CA ASP A 452 0.43 -8.36 2.29
C ASP A 452 1.53 -8.23 3.36
N GLY A 453 2.49 -7.37 3.06
CA GLY A 453 3.64 -7.07 3.92
C GLY A 453 3.36 -5.97 4.94
N VAL A 454 4.39 -5.68 5.74
CA VAL A 454 4.39 -4.52 6.62
C VAL A 454 4.72 -3.29 5.79
N ILE A 455 3.77 -2.36 5.65
CA ILE A 455 3.94 -1.17 4.84
C ILE A 455 4.91 -0.22 5.55
N PRO A 456 6.02 0.17 4.90
CA PRO A 456 6.98 1.12 5.45
C PRO A 456 6.34 2.48 5.78
N LEU A 457 6.79 3.12 6.86
CA LEU A 457 6.25 4.43 7.29
C LEU A 457 6.52 5.55 6.28
N ASN A 458 7.49 5.41 5.38
CA ASN A 458 7.75 6.40 4.33
C ASN A 458 6.64 6.43 3.25
N LEU A 459 5.84 5.37 3.12
CA LEU A 459 4.64 5.33 2.28
C LEU A 459 3.39 5.84 3.02
N ALA A 460 3.47 6.10 4.32
CA ALA A 460 2.34 6.57 5.13
C ALA A 460 1.66 7.85 4.59
N PRO A 461 2.36 8.84 4.00
CA PRO A 461 1.70 10.03 3.46
C PRO A 461 0.74 9.75 2.29
N SER A 462 0.95 8.66 1.56
CA SER A 462 0.16 8.28 0.38
C SER A 462 -0.66 6.99 0.59
N ILE A 463 -0.56 6.37 1.77
CA ILE A 463 -1.16 5.06 2.04
C ILE A 463 -2.69 5.09 1.95
N ASN A 464 -3.30 6.22 2.35
CA ASN A 464 -4.73 6.41 2.29
C ASN A 464 -5.21 6.44 0.83
N GLN A 465 -4.51 7.19 -0.01
CA GLN A 465 -4.79 7.30 -1.45
C GLN A 465 -4.64 5.94 -2.13
N ILE A 466 -3.52 5.24 -1.87
CA ILE A 466 -3.26 3.91 -2.43
C ILE A 466 -4.36 2.93 -1.98
N TRP A 467 -4.72 2.93 -0.70
CA TRP A 467 -5.79 2.09 -0.16
C TRP A 467 -7.13 2.34 -0.85
N THR A 468 -7.61 3.58 -0.87
CA THR A 468 -8.87 3.95 -1.51
C THR A 468 -8.87 3.57 -3.00
N VAL A 469 -7.78 3.83 -3.73
CA VAL A 469 -7.66 3.46 -5.14
C VAL A 469 -7.75 1.96 -5.32
N CYS A 470 -7.02 1.15 -4.55
CA CYS A 470 -7.07 -0.31 -4.64
C CYS A 470 -8.48 -0.85 -4.36
N VAL A 471 -9.14 -0.30 -3.34
CA VAL A 471 -10.51 -0.69 -2.98
C VAL A 471 -11.48 -0.37 -4.12
N ILE A 472 -11.46 0.83 -4.69
CA ILE A 472 -12.36 1.19 -5.81
C ILE A 472 -12.03 0.40 -7.08
N LEU A 473 -10.74 0.13 -7.35
CA LEU A 473 -10.31 -0.65 -8.51
C LEU A 473 -10.89 -2.08 -8.53
N THR A 474 -11.28 -2.64 -7.37
CA THR A 474 -11.94 -3.96 -7.32
C THR A 474 -13.25 -4.01 -8.11
N ASN A 475 -13.95 -2.89 -8.26
CA ASN A 475 -15.21 -2.83 -9.00
C ASN A 475 -15.03 -3.12 -10.50
N PHE A 476 -13.82 -2.93 -11.05
CA PHE A 476 -13.53 -3.21 -12.47
C PHE A 476 -13.18 -4.68 -12.74
N ARG A 477 -13.23 -5.56 -11.74
CA ARG A 477 -12.97 -7.01 -11.90
C ARG A 477 -14.20 -7.79 -12.38
N GLY A 478 -15.32 -7.12 -12.59
CA GLY A 478 -16.60 -7.71 -12.98
C GLY A 478 -17.42 -8.19 -11.78
N PRO A 479 -18.64 -8.72 -12.01
CA PRO A 479 -19.56 -9.11 -10.96
C PRO A 479 -19.01 -10.28 -10.10
N LEU A 480 -19.55 -10.42 -8.89
CA LEU A 480 -19.28 -11.55 -7.99
C LEU A 480 -20.35 -12.65 -8.05
N PHE A 481 -21.52 -12.29 -8.59
CA PHE A 481 -22.70 -13.13 -8.70
C PHE A 481 -22.98 -13.44 -10.16
#